data_AF-A0A382Y778-F1
#
_entry.id   AF-A0A382Y778-F1
#
_cell.length_a   1.000
_cell.length_b   1.000
_cell.length_c   1.000
_cell.angle_alpha   90.00
_cell.angle_beta   90.00
_cell.angle_gamma   90.00
#
_symmetry.space_group_name_H-M   'P 1'
#
loop_
_entity.id
_entity.type
_entity.pdbx_description
1 polymer ?
#
loop_
_entity_poly.entity_id
_entity_poly.type
_entity_poly.pdbx_seq_one_letter_code
_entity_poly.pdbx_strand_id
1 'polypeptide(L)' 'MNALTIQNLTKTYANGVEALKSINFNVAEGDFFALL' A
#
# COMPACT_ATOMS: atom_id res chain seq x y z
N MET A 1 -3.69 17.00 5.74
CA MET A 1 -2.44 16.33 6.15
C MET A 1 -2.69 14.83 6.00
N ASN A 2 -1.76 14.06 5.43
CA ASN A 2 -1.94 12.61 5.30
C ASN A 2 -1.33 11.94 6.54
N ALA A 3 -2.06 11.02 7.15
CA ALA A 3 -1.53 10.18 8.22
C ALA A 3 -0.65 9.04 7.68
N LEU A 4 -0.95 8.56 6.46
CA LEU A 4 -0.15 7.55 5.78
C LEU A 4 -0.07 7.88 4.29
N THR A 5 1.13 7.80 3.74
CA THR A 5 1.37 7.86 2.29
C THR A 5 2.25 6.69 1.91
N ILE A 6 1.75 5.85 1.01
CA ILE A 6 2.46 4.73 0.39
C ILE A 6 2.63 5.06 -1.09
N GLN A 7 3.85 4.98 -1.59
CA GLN A 7 4.17 5.21 -2.99
C GLN A 7 4.94 4.03 -3.54
N ASN A 8 4.51 3.55 -4.71
CA ASN A 8 5.13 2.47 -5.47
C ASN A 8 5.47 1.23 -4.63
N LEU A 9 4.56 0.82 -3.74
CA LEU A 9 4.76 -0.37 -2.91
C LEU A 9 4.72 -1.61 -3.80
N THR A 10 5.82 -2.35 -3.76
CA THR A 10 6.01 -3.59 -4.49
C THR A 10 6.37 -4.71 -3.51
N LYS A 11 5.91 -5.92 -3.81
CA LYS A 11 6.30 -7.10 -3.05
C LYS A 11 6.33 -8.30 -3.97
N THR A 12 7.49 -8.93 -4.06
CA THR A 12 7.66 -10.22 -4.72
C THR A 12 8.12 -11.25 -3.70
N TYR A 13 7.47 -12.40 -3.70
CA TYR A 13 7.85 -13.53 -2.87
C TYR A 13 9.05 -14.27 -3.49
N ALA A 14 9.74 -15.09 -2.69
CA ALA A 14 10.92 -15.83 -3.14
C ALA A 14 10.62 -16.82 -4.28
N ASN A 15 9.36 -17.26 -4.41
CA ASN A 15 8.89 -18.11 -5.51
C ASN A 15 8.59 -17.32 -6.80
N GLY A 16 8.87 -16.02 -6.84
CA GLY A 16 8.64 -15.17 -8.01
C GLY A 16 7.23 -14.60 -8.14
N VAL A 17 6.31 -14.92 -7.21
CA VAL A 17 4.96 -14.34 -7.23
C VAL A 17 5.02 -12.88 -6.78
N GLU A 18 4.58 -11.97 -7.64
CA GLU A 18 4.42 -10.56 -7.32
C GLU A 18 3.07 -10.31 -6.63
N ALA A 19 3.12 -10.13 -5.31
CA ALA A 19 1.97 -9.95 -4.43
C ALA A 19 1.41 -8.53 -4.45
N LEU A 20 2.27 -7.52 -4.57
CA LEU A 20 1.89 -6.11 -4.65
C LEU A 20 2.58 -5.48 -5.86
N LYS A 21 1.79 -4.82 -6.71
CA LYS A 21 2.24 -4.26 -7.99
C LYS A 21 2.10 -2.75 -8.00
N SER A 22 3.17 -2.04 -7.63
CA SER A 22 3.24 -0.57 -7.69
C SER A 22 2.05 0.15 -7.05
N ILE A 23 1.70 -0.26 -5.82
CA ILE A 23 0.55 0.29 -5.11
C ILE A 23 0.87 1.71 -4.62
N ASN A 24 -0.04 2.66 -4.90
CA ASN A 24 0.01 4.03 -4.40
C ASN A 24 -1.26 4.30 -3.58
N PHE A 25 -1.11 4.76 -2.35
CA PHE A 25 -2.23 4.92 -1.42
C PHE A 25 -1.98 6.05 -0.42
N ASN A 26 -3.03 6.80 -0.08
CA ASN A 26 -2.98 7.87 0.91
C ASN A 26 -4.14 7.73 1.89
N VAL A 27 -3.86 7.89 3.18
CA VAL A 27 -4.87 7.97 4.25
C VAL A 27 -4.82 9.37 4.83
N ALA A 28 -5.97 10.05 4.85
CA ALA A 28 -6.11 11.31 5.54
C ALA A 28 -6.06 11.10 7.06
N GLU A 29 -5.57 12.08 7.81
CA GLU A 29 -5.60 12.00 9.26
C GLU A 29 -7.06 11.96 9.77
N GLY A 30 -7.37 11.02 10.66
CA GLY A 30 -8.73 10.78 11.17
C GLY A 30 -9.57 9.81 10.33
N ASP A 31 -9.12 9.41 9.14
CA ASP A 31 -9.77 8.36 8.35
C ASP A 31 -9.40 6.95 8.85
N PHE A 32 -10.39 6.07 8.89
CA PHE A 32 -10.19 4.62 9.10
C PHE A 32 -10.35 3.88 7.78
N PHE A 33 -9.37 3.05 7.44
CA PHE A 33 -9.37 2.29 6.19
C PHE A 33 -8.92 0.86 6.43
N ALA A 34 -9.59 -0.09 5.76
CA ALA A 34 -9.24 -1.50 5.77
C ALA A 34 -9.15 -2.01 4.32
N LEU A 35 -8.14 -2.84 4.05
CA LEU A 35 -8.02 -3.58 2.79
C LEU A 35 -8.71 -4.94 2.97
N LEU A 36 -9.60 -5.29 2.02
CA LEU A 36 -10.28 -6.59 1.93
C LEU A 36 -9.51 -7.55 1.01
#